data_AF-A0A2T9YPU7-F1
#
_entry.id   AF-A0A2T9YPU7-F1
#
_cell.length_a   1.000
_cell.length_b   1.000
_cell.length_c   1.000
_cell.angle_alpha   90.00
_cell.angle_beta   90.00
_cell.angle_gamma   90.00
#
_symmetry.space_group_name_H-M   'P 1'
#
loop_
_entity.id
_entity.type
_entity.pdbx_description
1 polymer ?
#
loop_
_entity_poly.entity_id
_entity_poly.type
_entity_poly.pdbx_seq_one_letter_code
_entity_poly.pdbx_strand_id
1 'polypeptide(L)'
;MEYSFTSPFILGDYQEGAEPLTTVELSILRVLEEIKNKKHWNLKIKDPKISGKWKAELSGHFEKEIIDYAFDELEYYADAFTENIVPGPVDKVYVADDYIPIETLEDFKAQVSKLENVDESLKDYHPGSNNQVLDLVHPSLYPLIYGLSRAISTDVSPQEVPNWRESIGKGEIAEAPYDKEKVANEFLSRSSNDLSIYKSFKYQWLPSEFQVTEGKVRILSYINNLHPELFSKLYRSIESIFGLFVPLFSQCLTDSCIENTHEKRVDESSYYNESYEEFVERILKAEGGWKGDPYDFSEAMEDDLYERYNDEIKVIPPKEIVFSEDRIKRKIKIDFSNSRLQIIVKLANIVLSPENPKYNGGVWHVEGMENENIVATGIYYYSNENVTESCL
;
A
#
# COMPACT_ATOMS: atom_id res chain seq x y z
N MET A 1 -1.41 21.37 -9.39
CA MET A 1 -2.23 20.29 -9.95
C MET A 1 -2.71 19.47 -8.77
N GLU A 2 -4.02 19.30 -8.65
CA GLU A 2 -4.58 18.35 -7.70
C GLU A 2 -4.56 16.99 -8.40
N TYR A 3 -3.92 16.01 -7.78
CA TYR A 3 -3.94 14.62 -8.24
C TYR A 3 -4.92 13.86 -7.36
N SER A 4 -5.73 13.00 -7.97
CA SER A 4 -6.70 12.18 -7.26
C SER A 4 -6.19 10.75 -7.14
N PHE A 5 -6.29 10.19 -5.93
CA PHE A 5 -5.89 8.82 -5.62
C PHE A 5 -7.10 8.04 -5.12
N THR A 6 -7.11 6.72 -5.34
CA THR A 6 -8.12 5.84 -4.75
C THR A 6 -7.95 5.79 -3.23
N SER A 7 -9.03 5.96 -2.48
CA SER A 7 -9.04 5.82 -1.02
C SER A 7 -9.28 4.36 -0.63
N PRO A 8 -8.56 3.81 0.36
CA PRO A 8 -8.94 2.53 0.98
C PRO A 8 -10.13 2.69 1.94
N PHE A 9 -10.50 3.91 2.31
CA PHE A 9 -11.64 4.23 3.16
C PHE A 9 -12.87 4.46 2.29
N ILE A 10 -13.55 3.38 1.95
CA ILE A 10 -14.76 3.37 1.14
C ILE A 10 -15.93 2.89 2.00
N LEU A 11 -17.07 3.56 1.87
CA LEU A 11 -18.36 3.00 2.25
C LEU A 11 -18.92 2.27 1.04
N GLY A 12 -19.69 1.20 1.27
CA GLY A 12 -20.42 0.54 0.18
C GLY A 12 -20.61 -0.96 0.32
N ASP A 13 -21.43 -1.52 -0.56
CA ASP A 13 -21.58 -2.97 -0.75
C ASP A 13 -20.38 -3.55 -1.52
N TYR A 14 -20.33 -4.87 -1.72
CA TYR A 14 -19.22 -5.62 -2.37
C TYR A 14 -18.78 -5.13 -3.77
N GLN A 15 -19.48 -4.17 -4.37
CA GLN A 15 -19.16 -3.53 -5.66
C GLN A 15 -18.43 -2.19 -5.50
N GLU A 16 -18.34 -1.66 -4.28
CA GLU A 16 -17.65 -0.41 -3.98
C GLU A 16 -16.23 -0.76 -3.51
N GLY A 17 -15.23 -0.37 -4.30
CA GLY A 17 -13.81 -0.57 -3.97
C GLY A 17 -12.93 -1.07 -5.09
N ALA A 18 -11.80 -1.67 -4.72
CA ALA A 18 -10.94 -2.36 -5.66
C ALA A 18 -11.65 -3.64 -6.14
N GLU A 19 -11.81 -3.79 -7.45
CA GLU A 19 -12.43 -4.98 -8.00
C GLU A 19 -11.62 -6.24 -7.66
N PRO A 20 -12.29 -7.37 -7.39
CA PRO A 20 -11.60 -8.62 -7.17
C PRO A 20 -10.82 -9.05 -8.41
N LEU A 21 -9.68 -9.69 -8.16
CA LEU A 21 -8.86 -10.30 -9.19
C LEU A 21 -9.31 -11.74 -9.45
N THR A 22 -9.30 -12.15 -10.72
CA THR A 22 -9.62 -13.53 -11.10
C THR A 22 -8.51 -14.49 -10.67
N THR A 23 -8.78 -15.79 -10.70
CA THR A 23 -7.76 -16.83 -10.41
C THR A 23 -6.58 -16.80 -11.39
N VAL A 24 -6.81 -16.39 -12.64
CA VAL A 24 -5.76 -16.19 -13.64
C VAL A 24 -4.89 -14.99 -13.28
N GLU A 25 -5.50 -13.84 -12.93
CA GLU A 25 -4.77 -12.64 -12.47
C GLU A 25 -3.88 -12.99 -11.27
N LEU A 26 -4.44 -13.69 -10.27
CA LEU A 26 -3.71 -14.10 -9.07
C LEU A 26 -2.56 -15.05 -9.40
N SER A 27 -2.73 -15.93 -10.39
CA SER A 27 -1.67 -16.84 -10.83
C SER A 27 -0.53 -16.09 -11.52
N ILE A 28 -0.85 -15.10 -12.37
CA ILE A 28 0.16 -14.23 -12.98
C ILE A 28 0.89 -13.44 -11.90
N LEU A 29 0.16 -12.82 -10.96
CA LEU A 29 0.76 -12.06 -9.86
C LEU A 29 1.70 -12.91 -8.99
N ARG A 30 1.37 -14.17 -8.71
CA ARG A 30 2.27 -15.07 -7.99
C ARG A 30 3.57 -15.33 -8.73
N VAL A 31 3.52 -15.51 -10.05
CA VAL A 31 4.75 -15.62 -10.87
C VAL A 31 5.56 -14.33 -10.81
N LEU A 32 4.90 -13.17 -10.95
CA LEU A 32 5.55 -11.87 -10.86
C LEU A 32 6.19 -11.65 -9.48
N GLU A 33 5.51 -12.02 -8.40
CA GLU A 33 6.00 -11.93 -7.03
C GLU A 33 7.26 -12.78 -6.82
N GLU A 34 7.25 -14.03 -7.27
CA GLU A 34 8.39 -14.96 -7.18
C GLU A 34 9.66 -14.41 -7.85
N ILE A 35 9.50 -13.69 -8.96
CA ILE A 35 10.62 -13.10 -9.70
C ILE A 35 11.01 -11.73 -9.14
N LYS A 36 10.05 -10.82 -8.91
CA LYS A 36 10.31 -9.45 -8.48
C LYS A 36 10.85 -9.35 -7.05
N ASN A 37 10.62 -10.36 -6.21
CA ASN A 37 11.27 -10.49 -4.90
C ASN A 37 12.76 -10.87 -4.98
N LYS A 38 13.26 -11.29 -6.15
CA LYS A 38 14.68 -11.60 -6.32
C LYS A 38 15.45 -10.30 -6.51
N LYS A 39 16.48 -10.11 -5.68
CA LYS A 39 17.41 -8.98 -5.81
C LYS A 39 17.96 -8.84 -7.24
N HIS A 40 17.93 -7.63 -7.82
CA HIS A 40 18.39 -7.32 -9.18
C HIS A 40 17.70 -8.15 -10.28
N TRP A 41 16.40 -8.47 -10.11
CA TRP A 41 15.67 -9.32 -11.07
C TRP A 41 15.65 -8.74 -12.50
N ASN A 42 15.50 -7.42 -12.63
CA ASN A 42 15.43 -6.69 -13.90
C ASN A 42 16.71 -6.84 -14.74
N LEU A 43 17.86 -6.97 -14.09
CA LEU A 43 19.14 -7.23 -14.76
C LEU A 43 19.31 -8.72 -15.07
N LYS A 44 18.93 -9.58 -14.10
CA LYS A 44 19.09 -11.04 -14.18
C LYS A 44 18.21 -11.69 -15.25
N ILE A 45 16.99 -11.18 -15.46
CA ILE A 45 16.07 -11.73 -16.46
C ILE A 45 16.62 -11.64 -17.88
N LYS A 46 17.52 -10.68 -18.16
CA LYS A 46 18.16 -10.52 -19.47
C LYS A 46 19.18 -11.60 -19.79
N ASP A 47 19.62 -12.40 -18.81
CA ASP A 47 20.44 -13.58 -19.05
C ASP A 47 19.54 -14.79 -19.41
N PRO A 48 19.61 -15.31 -20.66
CA PRO A 48 18.77 -16.42 -21.09
C PRO A 48 18.93 -17.69 -20.24
N LYS A 49 20.09 -17.89 -19.61
CA LYS A 49 20.32 -19.03 -18.71
C LYS A 49 19.58 -18.86 -17.39
N ILE A 50 19.56 -17.65 -16.85
CA ILE A 50 18.85 -17.36 -15.60
C ILE A 50 17.34 -17.39 -15.84
N SER A 51 16.87 -16.66 -16.87
CA SER A 51 15.46 -16.65 -17.26
C SER A 51 14.94 -18.06 -17.58
N GLY A 52 15.69 -18.85 -18.36
CA GLY A 52 15.35 -20.23 -18.67
C GLY A 52 15.28 -21.13 -17.42
N LYS A 53 16.16 -20.93 -16.44
CA LYS A 53 16.11 -21.65 -15.16
C LYS A 53 14.86 -21.29 -14.36
N TRP A 54 14.53 -20.00 -14.26
CA TRP A 54 13.31 -19.55 -13.57
C TRP A 54 12.05 -20.09 -14.22
N LYS A 55 11.93 -20.05 -15.56
CA LYS A 55 10.80 -20.66 -16.28
C LYS A 55 10.67 -22.16 -15.96
N ALA A 56 11.79 -22.89 -15.90
CA ALA A 56 11.79 -24.31 -15.56
C ALA A 56 11.35 -24.58 -14.11
N GLU A 57 11.77 -23.77 -13.14
CA GLU A 57 11.35 -23.86 -11.73
C GLU A 57 9.84 -23.59 -11.58
N LEU A 58 9.31 -22.63 -12.34
CA LEU A 58 7.89 -22.24 -12.32
C LEU A 58 6.97 -23.24 -13.05
N SER A 59 7.47 -23.93 -14.08
CA SER A 59 6.69 -24.90 -14.88
C SER A 59 6.16 -26.09 -14.07
N GLY A 60 6.67 -26.33 -12.85
CA GLY A 60 6.12 -27.33 -11.93
C GLY A 60 4.88 -26.88 -11.17
N HIS A 61 4.55 -25.58 -11.19
CA HIS A 61 3.52 -24.97 -10.35
C HIS A 61 2.50 -24.14 -11.13
N PHE A 62 2.85 -23.67 -12.34
CA PHE A 62 2.03 -22.78 -13.14
C PHE A 62 1.90 -23.28 -14.59
N GLU A 63 0.78 -22.97 -15.22
CA GLU A 63 0.54 -23.23 -16.64
C GLU A 63 1.49 -22.38 -17.50
N LYS A 64 1.81 -22.89 -18.69
CA LYS A 64 2.79 -22.27 -19.58
C LYS A 64 2.36 -20.86 -19.99
N GLU A 65 1.08 -20.68 -20.24
CA GLU A 65 0.46 -19.44 -20.70
C GLU A 65 0.57 -18.34 -19.62
N ILE A 66 0.42 -18.72 -18.34
CA ILE A 66 0.60 -17.82 -17.18
C ILE A 66 2.07 -17.39 -17.08
N ILE A 67 3.00 -18.34 -17.22
CA ILE A 67 4.44 -18.06 -17.16
C ILE A 67 4.84 -17.14 -18.31
N ASP A 68 4.40 -17.43 -19.53
CA ASP A 68 4.75 -16.63 -20.70
C ASP A 68 4.22 -15.21 -20.58
N TYR A 69 2.95 -15.01 -20.18
CA TYR A 69 2.40 -13.69 -19.89
C TYR A 69 3.25 -12.93 -18.87
N ALA A 70 3.55 -13.57 -17.73
CA ALA A 70 4.30 -12.93 -16.65
C ALA A 70 5.72 -12.53 -17.10
N PHE A 71 6.38 -13.36 -17.91
CA PHE A 71 7.71 -13.06 -18.42
C PHE A 71 7.70 -11.95 -19.46
N ASP A 72 6.70 -11.88 -20.33
CA ASP A 72 6.55 -10.76 -21.25
C ASP A 72 6.37 -9.44 -20.48
N GLU A 73 5.58 -9.43 -19.40
CA GLU A 73 5.43 -8.27 -18.51
C GLU A 73 6.76 -7.91 -17.79
N LEU A 74 7.48 -8.91 -17.28
CA LEU A 74 8.77 -8.70 -16.61
C LEU A 74 9.83 -8.15 -17.57
N GLU A 75 9.91 -8.67 -18.80
CA GLU A 75 10.85 -8.22 -19.82
C GLU A 75 10.57 -6.76 -20.20
N TYR A 76 9.30 -6.38 -20.38
CA TYR A 76 8.93 -4.98 -20.59
C TYR A 76 9.44 -4.09 -19.46
N TYR A 77 9.18 -4.47 -18.20
CA TYR A 77 9.61 -3.67 -17.06
C TYR A 77 11.13 -3.63 -16.94
N ALA A 78 11.84 -4.71 -17.25
CA ALA A 78 13.29 -4.75 -17.25
C ALA A 78 13.92 -3.82 -18.31
N ASP A 79 13.21 -3.53 -19.39
CA ASP A 79 13.64 -2.56 -20.40
C ASP A 79 13.27 -1.11 -20.02
N ALA A 80 12.12 -0.90 -19.38
CA ALA A 80 11.71 0.41 -18.90
C ALA A 80 12.51 0.88 -17.66
N PHE A 81 12.93 -0.06 -16.81
CA PHE A 81 13.61 0.20 -15.53
C PHE A 81 15.01 -0.42 -15.54
N THR A 82 15.95 0.27 -16.19
CA THR A 82 17.36 -0.17 -16.30
C THR A 82 18.23 0.26 -15.11
N GLU A 83 17.67 1.02 -14.17
CA GLU A 83 18.35 1.53 -12.99
C GLU A 83 17.99 0.73 -11.72
N ASN A 84 18.31 1.28 -10.56
CA ASN A 84 18.15 0.62 -9.25
C ASN A 84 16.70 0.57 -8.76
N ILE A 85 15.83 1.49 -9.22
CA ILE A 85 14.42 1.50 -8.84
C ILE A 85 13.64 0.65 -9.83
N VAL A 86 12.92 -0.34 -9.33
CA VAL A 86 12.15 -1.29 -10.14
C VAL A 86 10.76 -1.49 -9.53
N PRO A 87 9.77 -1.93 -10.33
CA PRO A 87 8.49 -2.39 -9.80
C PRO A 87 8.69 -3.53 -8.80
N GLY A 88 7.97 -3.44 -7.68
CA GLY A 88 7.90 -4.45 -6.64
C GLY A 88 6.98 -5.62 -6.99
N PRO A 89 6.87 -6.61 -6.09
CA PRO A 89 6.08 -7.84 -6.30
C PRO A 89 4.59 -7.59 -6.48
N VAL A 90 4.06 -6.52 -5.89
CA VAL A 90 2.66 -6.11 -6.00
C VAL A 90 2.57 -4.86 -6.88
N ASP A 91 1.50 -4.77 -7.67
CA ASP A 91 1.24 -3.59 -8.51
C ASP A 91 1.29 -2.29 -7.69
N LYS A 92 1.81 -1.22 -8.30
CA LYS A 92 1.98 0.12 -7.69
C LYS A 92 2.99 0.19 -6.53
N VAL A 93 3.68 -0.91 -6.20
CA VAL A 93 4.82 -0.93 -5.27
C VAL A 93 6.12 -0.76 -6.03
N TYR A 94 7.07 -0.04 -5.44
CA TYR A 94 8.40 0.17 -5.99
C TYR A 94 9.47 -0.19 -4.96
N VAL A 95 10.52 -0.84 -5.43
CA VAL A 95 11.66 -1.27 -4.60
C VAL A 95 12.96 -0.79 -5.21
N ALA A 96 13.99 -0.67 -4.39
CA ALA A 96 15.32 -0.33 -4.86
C ALA A 96 16.38 -1.11 -4.09
N ASP A 97 17.13 -1.93 -4.82
CA ASP A 97 18.20 -2.76 -4.25
C ASP A 97 19.49 -1.95 -4.10
N ASP A 98 20.21 -2.14 -2.99
CA ASP A 98 21.50 -1.51 -2.71
C ASP A 98 21.48 0.02 -2.84
N TYR A 99 20.33 0.64 -2.57
CA TYR A 99 20.05 2.01 -2.97
C TYR A 99 20.50 3.07 -1.96
N ILE A 100 20.57 2.71 -0.67
CA ILE A 100 21.06 3.59 0.40
C ILE A 100 22.59 3.43 0.50
N PRO A 101 23.39 4.50 0.30
CA PRO A 101 24.83 4.43 0.43
C PRO A 101 25.25 4.01 1.85
N ILE A 102 26.32 3.21 1.95
CA ILE A 102 26.77 2.63 3.23
C ILE A 102 27.10 3.70 4.26
N GLU A 103 27.70 4.81 3.84
CA GLU A 103 28.02 5.94 4.71
C GLU A 103 26.76 6.64 5.26
N THR A 104 25.68 6.67 4.48
CA THR A 104 24.39 7.22 4.92
C THR A 104 23.74 6.29 5.93
N LEU A 105 23.80 4.98 5.70
CA LEU A 105 23.30 3.96 6.62
C LEU A 105 24.07 3.98 7.95
N GLU A 106 25.40 4.01 7.91
CA GLU A 106 26.25 4.02 9.11
C GLU A 106 26.01 5.28 9.96
N ASP A 107 25.94 6.46 9.34
CA ASP A 107 25.59 7.69 10.06
C ASP A 107 24.18 7.60 10.66
N PHE A 108 23.19 7.12 9.89
CA PHE A 108 21.83 6.95 10.38
C PHE A 108 21.78 6.01 11.60
N LYS A 109 22.42 4.83 11.54
CA LYS A 109 22.52 3.90 12.67
C LYS A 109 23.16 4.56 13.90
N ALA A 110 24.25 5.32 13.71
CA ALA A 110 24.91 6.03 14.80
C ALA A 110 24.08 7.16 15.42
N GLN A 111 23.17 7.78 14.67
CA GLN A 111 22.23 8.76 15.21
C GLN A 111 21.04 8.08 15.92
N VAL A 112 20.47 7.03 15.32
CA VAL A 112 19.35 6.25 15.88
C VAL A 112 19.74 5.59 17.19
N SER A 113 20.99 5.10 17.32
CA SER A 113 21.48 4.50 18.56
C SER A 113 21.43 5.44 19.77
N LYS A 114 21.32 6.75 19.57
CA LYS A 114 21.16 7.73 20.67
C LYS A 114 19.75 7.76 21.24
N LEU A 115 18.75 7.39 20.44
CA LEU A 115 17.36 7.22 20.88
C LEU A 115 17.20 5.88 21.59
N GLU A 116 17.92 4.86 21.15
CA GLU A 116 17.88 3.50 21.71
C GLU A 116 18.66 3.38 23.02
N ASN A 117 19.84 3.98 23.12
CA ASN A 117 20.73 3.87 24.28
C ASN A 117 20.38 4.90 25.37
N VAL A 118 19.13 4.85 25.82
CA VAL A 118 18.64 5.57 27.00
C VAL A 118 18.49 4.60 28.18
N ASP A 119 18.34 5.14 29.40
CA ASP A 119 18.01 4.33 30.57
C ASP A 119 16.74 3.49 30.31
N GLU A 120 16.70 2.26 30.82
CA GLU A 120 15.59 1.32 30.56
C GLU A 120 14.23 1.90 30.94
N SER A 121 14.17 2.73 31.99
CA SER A 121 12.94 3.42 32.42
C SER A 121 12.43 4.49 31.46
N LEU A 122 13.25 4.89 30.49
CA LEU A 122 12.93 5.88 29.46
C LEU A 122 12.60 5.22 28.11
N LYS A 123 12.78 3.90 27.97
CA LYS A 123 12.42 3.18 26.74
C LYS A 123 10.90 3.08 26.62
N ASP A 124 10.40 3.43 25.45
CA ASP A 124 8.98 3.36 25.14
C ASP A 124 8.66 2.07 24.36
N TYR A 125 8.23 1.05 25.09
CA TYR A 125 7.83 -0.21 24.48
C TYR A 125 6.38 -0.15 24.03
N HIS A 126 6.15 -0.52 22.76
CA HIS A 126 4.83 -0.51 22.16
C HIS A 126 3.84 -1.34 22.99
N PRO A 127 2.63 -0.81 23.29
CA PRO A 127 1.65 -1.53 24.09
C PRO A 127 1.33 -2.92 23.52
N GLY A 128 1.28 -3.93 24.39
CA GLY A 128 0.96 -5.30 23.98
C GLY A 128 2.07 -6.03 23.19
N SER A 129 3.24 -5.43 23.00
CA SER A 129 4.35 -6.04 22.26
C SER A 129 5.24 -6.99 23.08
N ASN A 130 4.92 -7.22 24.37
CA ASN A 130 5.77 -7.99 25.28
C ASN A 130 7.22 -7.46 25.37
N ASN A 131 7.37 -6.13 25.32
CA ASN A 131 8.64 -5.41 25.27
C ASN A 131 9.55 -5.80 24.08
N GLN A 132 8.95 -6.16 22.94
CA GLN A 132 9.69 -6.52 21.73
C GLN A 132 9.66 -5.43 20.65
N VAL A 133 8.77 -4.44 20.75
CA VAL A 133 8.76 -3.31 19.81
C VAL A 133 9.10 -2.05 20.59
N LEU A 134 10.24 -1.45 20.27
CA LEU A 134 10.73 -0.22 20.88
C LEU A 134 10.44 0.94 19.94
N ASP A 135 9.56 1.85 20.37
CA ASP A 135 9.16 3.04 19.62
C ASP A 135 10.22 4.14 19.82
N LEU A 136 10.92 4.53 18.75
CA LEU A 136 11.99 5.54 18.80
C LEU A 136 11.47 6.91 18.34
N VAL A 137 10.76 6.91 17.22
CA VAL A 137 9.99 8.05 16.72
C VAL A 137 8.65 7.47 16.29
N HIS A 138 7.56 7.82 16.96
CA HIS A 138 6.27 7.20 16.68
C HIS A 138 5.19 8.28 16.57
N PRO A 139 4.37 8.28 15.50
CA PRO A 139 3.40 9.36 15.26
C PRO A 139 2.29 9.43 16.31
N SER A 140 2.00 8.31 17.00
CA SER A 140 1.08 8.28 18.15
C SER A 140 1.66 8.84 19.45
N LEU A 141 2.93 9.24 19.50
CA LEU A 141 3.50 9.94 20.65
C LEU A 141 3.28 11.44 20.46
N TYR A 142 2.52 12.07 21.35
CA TYR A 142 2.13 13.48 21.26
C TYR A 142 1.29 13.85 20.02
N PRO A 143 0.22 13.09 19.69
CA PRO A 143 -0.66 13.43 18.58
C PRO A 143 -1.44 14.72 18.90
N LEU A 144 -2.07 15.30 17.88
CA LEU A 144 -3.09 16.30 18.11
C LEU A 144 -4.24 15.66 18.91
N ILE A 145 -4.69 16.30 19.99
CA ILE A 145 -5.88 15.91 20.74
C ILE A 145 -6.90 17.02 20.58
N TYR A 146 -7.99 16.77 19.86
CA TYR A 146 -9.02 17.78 19.66
C TYR A 146 -9.67 18.20 20.99
N GLY A 147 -9.95 19.48 21.15
CA GLY A 147 -10.44 20.07 22.40
C GLY A 147 -9.38 20.27 23.48
N LEU A 148 -8.12 19.88 23.24
CA LEU A 148 -7.02 20.04 24.20
C LEU A 148 -5.77 20.68 23.59
N SER A 149 -5.28 20.14 22.48
CA SER A 149 -4.05 20.61 21.83
C SER A 149 -4.25 21.99 21.19
N ARG A 150 -3.22 22.84 21.28
CA ARG A 150 -3.20 24.13 20.59
C ARG A 150 -2.61 23.98 19.20
N ALA A 151 -3.27 24.55 18.20
CA ALA A 151 -2.81 24.59 16.82
C ALA A 151 -2.90 26.02 16.27
N ILE A 152 -2.06 26.31 15.27
CA ILE A 152 -2.20 27.52 14.46
C ILE A 152 -3.40 27.28 13.54
N SER A 153 -4.54 27.89 13.88
CA SER A 153 -5.82 27.73 13.17
C SER A 153 -5.87 28.49 11.83
N THR A 154 -4.94 29.42 11.62
CA THR A 154 -4.75 30.07 10.32
C THR A 154 -4.03 29.11 9.39
N ASP A 155 -4.68 28.75 8.28
CA ASP A 155 -4.02 27.99 7.23
C ASP A 155 -2.93 28.86 6.57
N VAL A 156 -1.68 28.45 6.77
CA VAL A 156 -0.48 29.07 6.20
C VAL A 156 0.06 28.27 5.01
N SER A 157 -0.70 27.27 4.56
CA SER A 157 -0.37 26.43 3.41
C SER A 157 -0.82 27.08 2.09
N PRO A 158 0.01 27.06 1.03
CA PRO A 158 1.40 26.63 0.98
C PRO A 158 2.41 27.78 1.19
N GLN A 159 2.03 28.91 1.80
CA GLN A 159 2.83 30.14 1.77
C GLN A 159 4.03 30.13 2.73
N GLU A 160 3.90 29.52 3.92
CA GLU A 160 4.93 29.58 4.97
C GLU A 160 4.97 28.30 5.82
N VAL A 161 6.14 28.02 6.42
CA VAL A 161 6.27 27.06 7.52
C VAL A 161 6.67 27.82 8.79
N PRO A 162 5.78 27.94 9.79
CA PRO A 162 6.06 28.70 11.00
C PRO A 162 7.29 28.19 11.76
N ASN A 163 8.11 29.11 12.26
CA ASN A 163 9.26 28.75 13.08
C ASN A 163 8.79 28.13 14.41
N TRP A 164 9.12 26.85 14.62
CA TRP A 164 8.68 26.11 15.80
C TRP A 164 9.05 26.82 17.12
N ARG A 165 10.21 27.49 17.22
CA ARG A 165 10.62 28.20 18.45
C ARG A 165 9.70 29.36 18.78
N GLU A 166 9.22 30.03 17.74
CA GLU A 166 8.32 31.17 17.88
C GLU A 166 6.88 30.72 18.08
N SER A 167 6.53 29.48 17.74
CA SER A 167 5.16 28.95 17.82
C SER A 167 4.85 28.20 19.11
N ILE A 168 5.85 27.86 19.95
CA ILE A 168 5.62 27.14 21.21
C ILE A 168 4.59 27.87 22.09
N GLY A 169 3.55 27.14 22.49
CA GLY A 169 2.49 27.64 23.38
C GLY A 169 1.51 28.63 22.73
N LYS A 170 1.69 28.97 21.45
CA LYS A 170 0.76 29.82 20.70
C LYS A 170 -0.37 29.00 20.07
N GLY A 171 -1.28 29.69 19.38
CA GLY A 171 -2.42 29.08 18.71
C GLY A 171 -3.65 28.94 19.61
N GLU A 172 -4.71 28.43 19.01
CA GLU A 172 -6.01 28.21 19.62
C GLU A 172 -6.24 26.71 19.84
N ILE A 173 -7.16 26.35 20.72
CA ILE A 173 -7.50 24.94 20.93
C ILE A 173 -8.10 24.42 19.62
N ALA A 174 -7.48 23.36 19.06
CA ALA A 174 -7.96 22.75 17.84
C ALA A 174 -9.30 22.04 18.09
N GLU A 175 -10.33 22.43 17.33
CA GLU A 175 -11.62 21.76 17.38
C GLU A 175 -11.60 20.51 16.50
N ALA A 176 -12.39 19.50 16.88
CA ALA A 176 -12.56 18.32 16.05
C ALA A 176 -13.22 18.71 14.72
N PRO A 177 -12.88 18.04 13.60
CA PRO A 177 -13.53 18.29 12.33
C PRO A 177 -15.05 18.12 12.48
N TYR A 178 -15.82 19.08 11.95
CA TYR A 178 -17.27 19.10 12.08
C TYR A 178 -17.90 17.91 11.36
N ASP A 179 -18.61 17.06 12.11
CA ASP A 179 -19.36 15.93 11.57
C ASP A 179 -20.77 16.38 11.15
N LYS A 180 -20.95 16.70 9.86
CA LYS A 180 -22.25 17.09 9.31
C LYS A 180 -23.28 15.95 9.40
N GLU A 181 -22.84 14.70 9.37
CA GLU A 181 -23.73 13.53 9.27
C GLU A 181 -24.26 13.10 10.63
N LYS A 182 -23.46 13.21 11.69
CA LYS A 182 -23.89 12.92 13.06
C LYS A 182 -25.01 13.84 13.55
N VAL A 183 -25.00 15.12 13.14
CA VAL A 183 -26.06 16.09 13.47
C VAL A 183 -27.35 15.80 12.69
N ALA A 184 -27.25 15.32 11.45
CA ALA A 184 -28.41 14.93 10.65
C ALA A 184 -29.06 13.63 11.16
N ASN A 185 -28.24 12.65 11.59
CA ASN A 185 -28.69 11.35 12.10
C ASN A 185 -29.25 11.39 13.53
N GLU A 186 -28.93 12.40 14.35
CA GLU A 186 -29.64 12.62 15.62
C GLU A 186 -31.12 13.00 15.40
N PHE A 187 -31.46 13.63 14.26
CA PHE A 187 -32.83 14.00 13.91
C PHE A 187 -33.64 12.85 13.25
N LEU A 188 -32.98 11.83 12.70
CA LEU A 188 -33.59 10.73 11.93
C LEU A 188 -33.01 9.38 12.38
N SER A 189 -33.74 8.63 13.20
CA SER A 189 -33.23 7.43 13.87
C SER A 189 -32.83 6.25 12.95
N ARG A 190 -31.83 5.46 13.38
CA ARG A 190 -31.69 3.99 13.23
C ARG A 190 -31.45 3.37 11.83
N SER A 191 -30.60 3.96 10.99
CA SER A 191 -29.95 3.19 9.93
C SER A 191 -28.49 3.61 9.73
N SER A 192 -27.62 2.64 9.95
CA SER A 192 -26.16 2.64 9.85
C SER A 192 -25.64 3.03 8.47
N ASN A 193 -24.82 4.09 8.43
CA ASN A 193 -23.64 4.25 7.57
C ASN A 193 -22.85 5.43 8.14
N ASP A 194 -22.28 5.21 9.32
CA ASP A 194 -21.55 6.23 10.06
C ASP A 194 -20.13 6.31 9.47
N LEU A 195 -19.87 7.32 8.61
CA LEU A 195 -18.52 7.65 8.10
C LEU A 195 -17.50 7.82 9.23
N SER A 196 -17.94 7.95 10.49
CA SER A 196 -17.07 8.09 11.65
C SER A 196 -16.16 6.91 11.96
N ILE A 197 -16.32 5.73 11.34
CA ILE A 197 -15.43 4.60 11.61
C ILE A 197 -14.02 4.78 11.01
N TYR A 198 -13.90 5.52 9.90
CA TYR A 198 -12.62 5.73 9.21
C TYR A 198 -11.96 7.05 9.56
N LYS A 199 -12.61 7.87 10.39
CA LYS A 199 -12.16 9.21 10.75
C LYS A 199 -12.13 9.37 12.26
N SER A 200 -10.99 9.80 12.78
CA SER A 200 -10.86 10.08 14.21
C SER A 200 -11.32 11.51 14.53
N PHE A 201 -12.24 11.61 15.50
CA PHE A 201 -12.67 12.89 16.09
C PHE A 201 -11.99 13.19 17.42
N LYS A 202 -11.04 12.35 17.84
CA LYS A 202 -10.30 12.51 19.11
C LYS A 202 -8.86 12.91 18.89
N TYR A 203 -8.21 12.22 17.96
CA TYR A 203 -6.78 12.31 17.71
C TYR A 203 -6.46 12.47 16.23
N GLN A 204 -5.35 13.13 15.92
CA GLN A 204 -4.79 13.17 14.56
C GLN A 204 -3.27 13.13 14.63
N TRP A 205 -2.63 12.35 13.75
CA TRP A 205 -1.17 12.39 13.61
C TRP A 205 -0.71 13.69 12.94
N LEU A 206 0.43 14.21 13.40
CA LEU A 206 0.98 15.48 12.93
C LEU A 206 2.10 15.22 11.90
N PRO A 207 1.93 15.67 10.65
CA PRO A 207 3.00 15.57 9.65
C PRO A 207 4.07 16.63 9.89
N SER A 208 5.21 16.41 9.25
CA SER A 208 6.32 17.35 9.15
C SER A 208 6.43 17.90 7.74
N GLU A 209 6.78 19.17 7.61
CA GLU A 209 6.94 19.85 6.32
C GLU A 209 8.33 19.59 5.75
N PHE A 210 8.40 18.97 4.57
CA PHE A 210 9.63 18.64 3.85
C PHE A 210 9.66 19.40 2.52
N GLN A 211 10.74 20.13 2.27
CA GLN A 211 10.97 20.79 0.98
C GLN A 211 11.86 19.92 0.11
N VAL A 212 11.41 19.62 -1.10
CA VAL A 212 12.22 19.00 -2.16
C VAL A 212 12.66 20.09 -3.14
N THR A 213 13.95 20.15 -3.44
CA THR A 213 14.53 21.09 -4.42
C THR A 213 15.64 20.36 -5.18
N GLU A 214 15.43 20.13 -6.48
CA GLU A 214 16.41 19.46 -7.35
C GLU A 214 16.99 18.16 -6.75
N GLY A 215 16.11 17.29 -6.22
CA GLY A 215 16.50 16.01 -5.59
C GLY A 215 17.11 16.12 -4.19
N LYS A 216 17.31 17.34 -3.66
CA LYS A 216 17.71 17.56 -2.27
C LYS A 216 16.49 17.81 -1.40
N VAL A 217 16.57 17.35 -0.15
CA VAL A 217 15.48 17.44 0.81
C VAL A 217 15.91 18.30 1.99
N ARG A 218 15.01 19.15 2.46
CA ARG A 218 15.16 19.91 3.70
C ARG A 218 13.91 19.77 4.55
N ILE A 219 14.07 19.40 5.81
CA ILE A 219 12.99 19.41 6.77
C ILE A 219 12.82 20.84 7.30
N LEU A 220 11.62 21.39 7.16
CA LEU A 220 11.29 22.77 7.50
C LEU A 220 10.65 22.90 8.89
N SER A 221 9.91 21.89 9.34
CA SER A 221 9.25 21.85 10.65
C SER A 221 9.92 20.87 11.62
N TYR A 222 9.42 20.78 12.85
CA TYR A 222 9.79 19.67 13.74
C TYR A 222 9.20 18.35 13.23
N ILE A 223 9.81 17.23 13.64
CA ILE A 223 9.30 15.88 13.51
C ILE A 223 8.70 15.55 14.87
N ASN A 224 7.47 15.05 14.89
CA ASN A 224 6.79 14.75 16.13
C ASN A 224 7.61 13.77 16.99
N ASN A 225 7.70 14.02 18.30
CA ASN A 225 8.59 13.32 19.24
C ASN A 225 10.11 13.36 18.90
N LEU A 226 10.59 14.27 18.07
CA LEU A 226 12.03 14.38 17.78
C LEU A 226 12.51 15.83 17.85
N HIS A 227 13.37 16.13 18.82
CA HIS A 227 13.83 17.50 19.04
C HIS A 227 14.79 17.99 17.93
N PRO A 228 14.49 19.08 17.19
CA PRO A 228 15.25 19.49 16.00
C PRO A 228 16.73 19.82 16.23
N GLU A 229 17.08 20.45 17.34
CA GLU A 229 18.47 20.84 17.63
C GLU A 229 19.31 19.69 18.20
N LEU A 230 18.80 19.03 19.26
CA LEU A 230 19.45 17.90 19.92
C LEU A 230 19.74 16.76 18.95
N PHE A 231 18.81 16.48 18.03
CA PHE A 231 18.93 15.43 17.02
C PHE A 231 19.18 15.98 15.61
N SER A 232 19.78 17.17 15.48
CA SER A 232 20.02 17.82 14.19
C SER A 232 20.76 16.96 13.17
N LYS A 233 21.67 16.09 13.61
CA LYS A 233 22.34 15.12 12.73
C LYS A 233 21.37 14.05 12.20
N LEU A 234 20.48 13.51 13.05
CA LEU A 234 19.47 12.55 12.63
C LEU A 234 18.52 13.16 11.59
N TYR A 235 18.15 14.43 11.76
CA TYR A 235 17.39 15.16 10.74
C TYR A 235 18.10 15.18 9.38
N ARG A 236 19.43 15.40 9.36
CA ARG A 236 20.21 15.35 8.11
C ARG A 236 20.21 13.95 7.50
N SER A 237 20.37 12.91 8.31
CA SER A 237 20.32 11.53 7.83
C SER A 237 18.92 11.19 7.25
N ILE A 238 17.83 11.65 7.90
CA ILE A 238 16.45 11.50 7.40
C ILE A 238 16.26 12.27 6.08
N GLU A 239 16.78 13.50 5.96
CA GLU A 239 16.76 14.26 4.69
C GLU A 239 17.43 13.47 3.56
N SER A 240 18.63 12.92 3.81
CA SER A 240 19.38 12.13 2.82
C SER A 240 18.63 10.86 2.40
N ILE A 241 18.09 10.11 3.35
CA ILE A 241 17.31 8.89 3.06
C ILE A 241 16.03 9.25 2.32
N PHE A 242 15.28 10.25 2.78
CA PHE A 242 14.04 10.65 2.13
C PHE A 242 14.27 11.13 0.70
N GLY A 243 15.39 11.82 0.42
CA GLY A 243 15.78 12.20 -0.94
C GLY A 243 15.90 11.02 -1.90
N LEU A 244 16.35 9.86 -1.40
CA LEU A 244 16.38 8.62 -2.16
C LEU A 244 14.96 8.03 -2.33
N PHE A 245 14.07 8.19 -1.35
CA PHE A 245 12.68 7.76 -1.46
C PHE A 245 11.84 8.61 -2.41
N VAL A 246 12.19 9.88 -2.67
CA VAL A 246 11.42 10.79 -3.53
C VAL A 246 11.12 10.18 -4.92
N PRO A 247 12.10 9.63 -5.66
CA PRO A 247 11.83 8.90 -6.89
C PRO A 247 10.91 7.69 -6.74
N LEU A 248 11.02 6.91 -5.64
CA LEU A 248 10.13 5.76 -5.41
C LEU A 248 8.68 6.22 -5.20
N PHE A 249 8.48 7.26 -4.39
CA PHE A 249 7.15 7.87 -4.20
C PHE A 249 6.60 8.44 -5.50
N SER A 250 7.44 9.08 -6.32
CA SER A 250 7.04 9.59 -7.63
C SER A 250 6.50 8.47 -8.52
N GLN A 251 7.16 7.32 -8.57
CA GLN A 251 6.68 6.17 -9.35
C GLN A 251 5.41 5.55 -8.76
N CYS A 252 5.39 5.30 -7.45
CA CYS A 252 4.25 4.73 -6.73
C CYS A 252 2.98 5.57 -6.95
N LEU A 253 3.07 6.89 -6.74
CA LEU A 253 1.93 7.79 -6.87
C LEU A 253 1.56 8.03 -8.34
N THR A 254 2.54 8.00 -9.25
CA THR A 254 2.25 8.00 -10.70
C THR A 254 1.40 6.80 -11.08
N ASP A 255 1.68 5.60 -10.60
CA ASP A 255 0.87 4.42 -10.95
C ASP A 255 -0.42 4.29 -10.11
N SER A 256 -0.52 5.03 -9.01
CA SER A 256 -1.68 5.00 -8.11
C SER A 256 -2.73 6.07 -8.41
N CYS A 257 -2.41 7.08 -9.22
CA CYS A 257 -3.38 8.12 -9.58
C CYS A 257 -4.48 7.56 -10.49
N ILE A 258 -5.69 8.12 -10.37
CA ILE A 258 -6.88 7.66 -11.11
C ILE A 258 -6.66 7.72 -12.63
N GLU A 259 -5.94 8.73 -13.12
CA GLU A 259 -5.65 8.92 -14.54
C GLU A 259 -4.83 7.78 -15.16
N ASN A 260 -4.00 7.12 -14.34
CA ASN A 260 -3.19 5.97 -14.70
C ASN A 260 -3.76 4.65 -14.15
N THR A 261 -5.02 4.62 -13.70
CA THR A 261 -5.68 3.33 -13.42
C THR A 261 -5.83 2.55 -14.71
N HIS A 262 -5.45 1.28 -14.66
CA HIS A 262 -5.46 0.36 -15.77
C HIS A 262 -6.44 -0.79 -15.52
N GLU A 263 -6.91 -1.39 -16.62
CA GLU A 263 -7.73 -2.60 -16.58
C GLU A 263 -6.93 -3.82 -16.08
N LYS A 264 -7.65 -4.90 -15.76
CA LYS A 264 -7.07 -6.19 -15.35
C LYS A 264 -6.16 -6.75 -16.45
N ARG A 265 -5.22 -7.64 -16.11
CA ARG A 265 -4.30 -8.27 -17.09
C ARG A 265 -5.05 -9.07 -18.14
N VAL A 266 -6.16 -9.67 -17.75
CA VAL A 266 -7.08 -10.48 -18.56
C VAL A 266 -8.48 -9.89 -18.44
N ASP A 267 -9.01 -9.46 -19.58
CA ASP A 267 -10.35 -8.87 -19.69
C ASP A 267 -11.43 -9.88 -19.29
N GLU A 268 -12.40 -9.47 -18.47
CA GLU A 268 -13.48 -10.35 -18.01
C GLU A 268 -14.36 -10.87 -19.16
N SER A 269 -14.50 -10.10 -20.24
CA SER A 269 -15.23 -10.50 -21.45
C SER A 269 -14.53 -11.62 -22.23
N SER A 270 -13.26 -11.91 -21.93
CA SER A 270 -12.53 -13.03 -22.52
C SER A 270 -12.86 -14.37 -21.86
N TYR A 271 -13.52 -14.36 -20.69
CA TYR A 271 -13.98 -15.57 -20.03
C TYR A 271 -15.23 -16.09 -20.71
N TYR A 272 -15.30 -17.41 -20.85
CA TYR A 272 -16.58 -18.04 -21.14
C TYR A 272 -17.38 -18.12 -19.84
N ASN A 273 -18.46 -17.35 -19.78
CA ASN A 273 -19.47 -17.42 -18.73
C ASN A 273 -20.69 -18.12 -19.31
N GLU A 274 -20.98 -19.33 -18.81
CA GLU A 274 -22.13 -20.12 -19.22
C GLU A 274 -23.42 -19.32 -19.01
N SER A 275 -24.24 -19.16 -20.05
CA SER A 275 -25.52 -18.45 -19.91
C SER A 275 -26.51 -19.26 -19.06
N TYR A 276 -27.55 -18.61 -18.54
CA TYR A 276 -28.60 -19.31 -17.81
C TYR A 276 -29.24 -20.42 -18.66
N GLU A 277 -29.48 -20.18 -19.94
CA GLU A 277 -30.03 -21.17 -20.88
C GLU A 277 -29.09 -22.36 -21.09
N GLU A 278 -27.79 -22.10 -21.27
CA GLU A 278 -26.78 -23.16 -21.42
C GLU A 278 -26.66 -24.00 -20.13
N PHE A 279 -26.73 -23.35 -18.97
CA PHE A 279 -26.77 -23.98 -17.66
C PHE A 279 -27.99 -24.90 -17.51
N VAL A 280 -29.19 -24.38 -17.76
CA VAL A 280 -30.45 -25.15 -17.69
C VAL A 280 -30.35 -26.37 -18.62
N GLU A 281 -29.92 -26.17 -19.86
CA GLU A 281 -29.76 -27.25 -20.82
C GLU A 281 -28.81 -28.33 -20.30
N ARG A 282 -27.66 -27.93 -19.75
CA ARG A 282 -26.68 -28.85 -19.18
C ARG A 282 -27.24 -29.65 -18.00
N ILE A 283 -27.87 -28.97 -17.04
CA ILE A 283 -28.40 -29.60 -15.82
C ILE A 283 -29.53 -30.55 -16.16
N LEU A 284 -30.53 -30.09 -16.92
CA LEU A 284 -31.67 -30.92 -17.29
C LEU A 284 -31.27 -32.10 -18.19
N LYS A 285 -30.24 -31.96 -19.04
CA LYS A 285 -29.69 -33.11 -19.79
C LYS A 285 -29.03 -34.13 -18.86
N ALA A 286 -28.26 -33.66 -17.87
CA ALA A 286 -27.59 -34.53 -16.91
C ALA A 286 -28.59 -35.28 -16.02
N GLU A 287 -29.70 -34.62 -15.65
CA GLU A 287 -30.75 -35.17 -14.79
C GLU A 287 -31.85 -35.94 -15.56
N GLY A 288 -31.82 -35.90 -16.89
CA GLY A 288 -32.80 -36.57 -17.75
C GLY A 288 -34.14 -35.83 -17.91
N GLY A 289 -34.22 -34.57 -17.50
CA GLY A 289 -35.40 -33.70 -17.60
C GLY A 289 -35.46 -32.82 -18.86
N TRP A 290 -34.45 -32.87 -19.74
CA TRP A 290 -34.39 -32.00 -20.92
C TRP A 290 -35.45 -32.35 -21.97
N LYS A 291 -36.28 -31.36 -22.34
CA LYS A 291 -37.36 -31.51 -23.33
C LYS A 291 -37.10 -30.84 -24.68
N GLY A 292 -35.93 -30.21 -24.85
CA GLY A 292 -35.57 -29.51 -26.10
C GLY A 292 -35.76 -28.00 -26.08
N ASP A 293 -36.25 -27.44 -24.97
CA ASP A 293 -36.47 -26.01 -24.77
C ASP A 293 -35.97 -25.62 -23.36
N PRO A 294 -35.08 -24.63 -23.23
CA PRO A 294 -34.55 -24.16 -21.94
C PRO A 294 -35.55 -23.38 -21.10
N TYR A 295 -36.81 -23.27 -21.53
CA TYR A 295 -37.90 -22.69 -20.74
C TYR A 295 -39.07 -23.69 -20.51
N ASP A 296 -38.92 -24.96 -20.89
CA ASP A 296 -39.96 -26.01 -20.69
C ASP A 296 -39.79 -26.79 -19.37
N PHE A 297 -39.95 -26.06 -18.27
CA PHE A 297 -39.98 -26.57 -16.90
C PHE A 297 -41.12 -25.91 -16.10
N SER A 298 -41.45 -26.42 -14.91
CA SER A 298 -42.47 -25.81 -14.05
C SER A 298 -41.91 -24.62 -13.27
N GLU A 299 -42.75 -23.67 -12.82
CA GLU A 299 -42.35 -22.55 -11.94
C GLU A 299 -41.53 -23.02 -10.72
N ALA A 300 -41.94 -24.11 -10.05
CA ALA A 300 -41.20 -24.66 -8.91
C ALA A 300 -39.78 -25.18 -9.25
N MET A 301 -39.50 -25.49 -10.52
CA MET A 301 -38.17 -25.86 -10.99
C MET A 301 -37.36 -24.63 -11.43
N GLU A 302 -38.03 -23.57 -11.86
CA GLU A 302 -37.37 -22.31 -12.23
C GLU A 302 -36.65 -21.71 -11.03
N ASP A 303 -37.31 -21.66 -9.87
CA ASP A 303 -36.71 -21.17 -8.62
C ASP A 303 -35.47 -22.00 -8.22
N ASP A 304 -35.55 -23.34 -8.29
CA ASP A 304 -34.43 -24.25 -8.00
C ASP A 304 -33.25 -24.06 -8.97
N LEU A 305 -33.53 -23.97 -10.27
CA LEU A 305 -32.51 -23.77 -11.30
C LEU A 305 -31.84 -22.40 -11.15
N TYR A 306 -32.59 -21.36 -10.79
CA TYR A 306 -32.06 -20.02 -10.58
C TYR A 306 -31.15 -19.94 -9.35
N GLU A 307 -31.53 -20.59 -8.25
CA GLU A 307 -30.67 -20.70 -7.05
C GLU A 307 -29.37 -21.44 -7.39
N ARG A 308 -29.47 -22.59 -8.06
CA ARG A 308 -28.30 -23.41 -8.44
C ARG A 308 -27.39 -22.74 -9.46
N TYR A 309 -27.93 -21.90 -10.34
CA TYR A 309 -27.13 -21.21 -11.37
C TYR A 309 -25.97 -20.42 -10.75
N ASN A 310 -26.21 -19.70 -9.65
CA ASN A 310 -25.16 -18.90 -9.02
C ASN A 310 -24.03 -19.76 -8.43
N ASP A 311 -24.32 -21.01 -8.03
CA ASP A 311 -23.36 -21.91 -7.39
C ASP A 311 -22.68 -22.89 -8.36
N GLU A 312 -23.37 -23.24 -9.45
CA GLU A 312 -22.97 -24.29 -10.39
C GLU A 312 -22.64 -23.79 -11.80
N ILE A 313 -22.70 -22.47 -12.05
CA ILE A 313 -22.31 -21.86 -13.33
C ILE A 313 -20.88 -22.25 -13.70
N LYS A 314 -20.67 -22.58 -14.99
CA LYS A 314 -19.33 -22.77 -15.53
C LYS A 314 -18.73 -21.44 -15.97
N VAL A 315 -17.65 -21.06 -15.31
CA VAL A 315 -16.76 -19.97 -15.74
C VAL A 315 -15.44 -20.59 -16.19
N ILE A 316 -15.06 -20.38 -17.45
CA ILE A 316 -13.85 -20.96 -18.04
C ILE A 316 -12.92 -19.83 -18.49
N PRO A 317 -11.65 -19.80 -18.03
CA PRO A 317 -10.69 -18.79 -18.45
C PRO A 317 -10.35 -18.91 -19.94
N PRO A 318 -9.92 -17.80 -20.59
CA PRO A 318 -9.43 -17.84 -21.96
C PRO A 318 -8.23 -18.78 -22.10
N LYS A 319 -8.16 -19.51 -23.21
CA LYS A 319 -7.02 -20.40 -23.51
C LYS A 319 -5.75 -19.63 -23.88
N GLU A 320 -5.91 -18.46 -24.48
CA GLU A 320 -4.80 -17.61 -24.91
C GLU A 320 -4.90 -16.30 -24.15
N ILE A 321 -3.84 -15.98 -23.40
CA ILE A 321 -3.65 -14.70 -22.74
C ILE A 321 -2.37 -14.08 -23.27
N VAL A 322 -2.40 -12.78 -23.57
CA VAL A 322 -1.27 -12.08 -24.18
C VAL A 322 -1.06 -10.77 -23.43
N PHE A 323 0.18 -10.53 -23.02
CA PHE A 323 0.57 -9.28 -22.39
C PHE A 323 0.45 -8.11 -23.39
N SER A 324 -0.11 -6.99 -22.92
CA SER A 324 -0.19 -5.74 -23.68
C SER A 324 0.47 -4.62 -22.91
N GLU A 325 1.37 -3.87 -23.56
CA GLU A 325 2.01 -2.69 -22.99
C GLU A 325 1.02 -1.55 -22.67
N ASP A 326 -0.17 -1.54 -23.28
CA ASP A 326 -1.21 -0.54 -22.99
C ASP A 326 -1.66 -0.58 -21.52
N ARG A 327 -1.53 -1.75 -20.87
CA ARG A 327 -1.81 -1.95 -19.44
C ARG A 327 -0.92 -1.11 -18.52
N ILE A 328 0.21 -0.63 -19.00
CA ILE A 328 1.23 0.02 -18.15
C ILE A 328 1.68 1.36 -18.70
N LYS A 329 0.96 1.88 -19.71
CA LYS A 329 1.21 3.20 -20.29
C LYS A 329 0.71 4.32 -19.38
N ARG A 330 1.65 5.09 -18.84
CA ARG A 330 1.37 6.27 -18.02
C ARG A 330 0.85 7.42 -18.88
N LYS A 331 -0.32 7.96 -18.52
CA LYS A 331 -0.89 9.19 -19.08
C LYS A 331 -0.33 10.42 -18.37
N ILE A 332 -0.15 10.35 -17.06
CA ILE A 332 0.46 11.41 -16.25
C ILE A 332 1.71 10.91 -15.53
N LYS A 333 2.59 11.84 -15.15
CA LYS A 333 3.77 11.55 -14.31
C LYS A 333 3.82 12.57 -13.19
N ILE A 334 3.89 12.08 -11.96
CA ILE A 334 3.99 12.93 -10.76
C ILE A 334 5.47 13.17 -10.48
N ASP A 335 5.87 14.44 -10.40
CA ASP A 335 7.22 14.86 -10.04
C ASP A 335 7.16 15.77 -8.81
N PHE A 336 8.00 15.47 -7.82
CA PHE A 336 8.10 16.22 -6.57
C PHE A 336 9.22 17.27 -6.59
N SER A 337 9.89 17.45 -7.71
CA SER A 337 10.88 18.52 -7.87
C SER A 337 10.28 19.88 -7.54
N ASN A 338 10.90 20.60 -6.60
CA ASN A 338 10.45 21.93 -6.14
C ASN A 338 9.08 21.91 -5.45
N SER A 339 8.70 20.80 -4.83
CA SER A 339 7.47 20.67 -4.05
C SER A 339 7.73 20.70 -2.54
N ARG A 340 6.71 21.12 -1.78
CA ARG A 340 6.66 20.93 -0.33
C ARG A 340 5.69 19.80 -0.02
N LEU A 341 6.12 18.87 0.83
CA LEU A 341 5.41 17.63 1.16
C LEU A 341 5.18 17.54 2.66
N GLN A 342 4.07 16.90 3.04
CA GLN A 342 3.75 16.57 4.41
C GLN A 342 4.11 15.11 4.69
N ILE A 343 5.05 14.89 5.60
CA ILE A 343 5.66 13.58 5.86
C ILE A 343 5.50 13.20 7.32
N ILE A 344 4.95 12.02 7.57
CA ILE A 344 4.93 11.40 8.89
C ILE A 344 6.13 10.46 8.99
N VAL A 345 6.95 10.65 10.02
CA VAL A 345 8.17 9.86 10.24
C VAL A 345 7.93 8.88 11.39
N LYS A 346 8.24 7.61 11.16
CA LYS A 346 8.12 6.51 12.13
C LYS A 346 9.40 5.68 12.13
N LEU A 347 9.98 5.46 13.30
CA LEU A 347 11.15 4.63 13.54
C LEU A 347 10.85 3.75 14.75
N ALA A 348 10.98 2.44 14.59
CA ALA A 348 10.83 1.47 15.65
C ALA A 348 11.83 0.32 15.47
N ASN A 349 12.21 -0.31 16.57
CA ASN A 349 13.08 -1.48 16.58
C ASN A 349 12.31 -2.70 17.07
N ILE A 350 12.56 -3.84 16.44
CA ILE A 350 12.15 -5.13 16.98
C ILE A 350 13.32 -5.67 17.81
N VAL A 351 13.10 -5.82 19.11
CA VAL A 351 14.07 -6.31 20.09
C VAL A 351 13.72 -7.76 20.42
N LEU A 352 14.60 -8.68 20.05
CA LEU A 352 14.50 -10.10 20.40
C LEU A 352 15.48 -10.42 21.53
N SER A 353 15.02 -11.12 22.56
CA SER A 353 15.86 -11.61 23.65
C SER A 353 15.82 -13.14 23.70
N PRO A 354 16.73 -13.81 24.42
CA PRO A 354 16.62 -15.25 24.65
C PRO A 354 15.28 -15.68 25.25
N GLU A 355 14.68 -14.83 26.09
CA GLU A 355 13.38 -15.05 26.73
C GLU A 355 12.22 -14.81 25.76
N ASN A 356 12.35 -13.84 24.86
CA ASN A 356 11.38 -13.49 23.82
C ASN A 356 12.03 -13.51 22.41
N PRO A 357 12.38 -14.71 21.88
CA PRO A 357 13.24 -14.83 20.69
C PRO A 357 12.47 -14.77 19.36
N LYS A 358 11.13 -14.69 19.41
CA LYS A 358 10.26 -14.70 18.22
C LYS A 358 9.33 -13.50 18.26
N TYR A 359 9.21 -12.83 17.14
CA TYR A 359 8.22 -11.78 16.91
C TYR A 359 7.33 -12.21 15.73
N ASN A 360 6.03 -12.32 15.97
CA ASN A 360 5.08 -12.87 14.98
C ASN A 360 4.63 -11.82 13.94
N GLY A 361 5.22 -10.63 13.94
CA GLY A 361 4.79 -9.51 13.11
C GLY A 361 3.72 -8.65 13.77
N GLY A 362 3.45 -7.51 13.13
CA GLY A 362 2.34 -6.64 13.47
C GLY A 362 1.02 -7.12 12.85
N VAL A 363 -0.08 -6.48 13.24
CA VAL A 363 -1.39 -6.69 12.60
C VAL A 363 -1.42 -5.94 11.26
N TRP A 364 -1.99 -6.56 10.22
CA TRP A 364 -2.26 -5.90 8.96
C TRP A 364 -3.24 -4.74 9.16
N HIS A 365 -2.84 -3.54 8.74
CA HIS A 365 -3.66 -2.33 8.85
C HIS A 365 -3.27 -1.31 7.78
N VAL A 366 -4.16 -0.36 7.50
CA VAL A 366 -3.85 0.87 6.77
C VAL A 366 -3.20 1.84 7.75
N GLU A 367 -2.10 2.47 7.37
CA GLU A 367 -1.45 3.49 8.20
C GLU A 367 -2.35 4.75 8.26
N GLY A 368 -2.61 5.22 9.48
CA GLY A 368 -3.47 6.38 9.74
C GLY A 368 -4.97 6.13 9.50
N MET A 369 -5.73 7.22 9.52
CA MET A 369 -7.16 7.29 9.22
C MET A 369 -7.39 8.30 8.09
N GLU A 370 -8.65 8.46 7.66
CA GLU A 370 -9.02 9.35 6.56
C GLU A 370 -8.55 10.80 6.80
N ASN A 371 -8.59 11.28 8.05
CA ASN A 371 -8.17 12.64 8.41
C ASN A 371 -6.66 12.89 8.28
N GLU A 372 -5.81 11.86 8.24
CA GLU A 372 -4.38 12.01 7.99
C GLU A 372 -4.03 12.17 6.50
N ASN A 373 -4.92 11.76 5.58
CA ASN A 373 -4.71 11.82 4.12
C ASN A 373 -3.38 11.20 3.67
N ILE A 374 -2.99 10.05 4.23
CA ILE A 374 -1.78 9.33 3.84
C ILE A 374 -2.01 8.67 2.48
N VAL A 375 -1.26 9.12 1.46
CA VAL A 375 -1.39 8.62 0.08
C VAL A 375 -0.34 7.59 -0.33
N ALA A 376 0.76 7.47 0.43
CA ALA A 376 1.80 6.48 0.20
C ALA A 376 2.62 6.24 1.47
N THR A 377 3.18 5.03 1.58
CA THR A 377 4.07 4.61 2.67
C THR A 377 5.40 4.12 2.11
N GLY A 378 6.50 4.58 2.71
CA GLY A 378 7.84 4.08 2.42
C GLY A 378 8.39 3.30 3.61
N ILE A 379 8.98 2.13 3.36
CA ILE A 379 9.55 1.28 4.41
C ILE A 379 11.03 1.07 4.13
N TYR A 380 11.85 1.27 5.17
CA TYR A 380 13.28 1.01 5.11
C TYR A 380 13.74 0.21 6.34
N TYR A 381 14.11 -1.06 6.11
CA TYR A 381 14.75 -1.90 7.12
C TYR A 381 16.24 -1.58 7.18
N TYR A 382 16.62 -0.63 8.03
CA TYR A 382 17.99 -0.11 8.11
C TYR A 382 18.97 -1.05 8.82
N SER A 383 18.48 -2.01 9.61
CA SER A 383 19.31 -3.02 10.26
C SER A 383 18.50 -4.28 10.47
N ASN A 384 19.06 -5.42 10.06
CA ASN A 384 18.45 -6.72 10.28
C ASN A 384 19.55 -7.76 10.47
N GLU A 385 19.64 -8.35 11.65
CA GLU A 385 20.68 -9.30 12.03
C GLU A 385 20.06 -10.45 12.84
N ASN A 386 20.56 -11.66 12.65
CA ASN A 386 20.16 -12.85 13.42
C ASN A 386 18.65 -13.21 13.37
N VAL A 387 17.96 -12.90 12.28
CA VAL A 387 16.59 -13.37 12.02
C VAL A 387 16.56 -14.36 10.86
N THR A 388 15.62 -15.29 10.88
CA THR A 388 15.31 -16.14 9.72
C THR A 388 14.64 -15.32 8.62
N GLU A 389 14.65 -15.82 7.37
CA GLU A 389 13.85 -15.22 6.31
C GLU A 389 12.39 -15.07 6.75
N SER A 390 11.80 -13.92 6.42
CA SER A 390 10.38 -13.67 6.67
C SER A 390 9.56 -14.49 5.68
N CYS A 391 8.79 -15.45 6.18
CA CYS A 391 7.78 -16.16 5.41
C CYS A 391 6.42 -15.69 5.92
N LEU A 392 5.60 -15.12 5.04
CA LEU A 392 4.18 -14.87 5.30
C LEU A 392 3.36 -16.14 5.07
#